data_AF-A0A9P7E341-F1
#
_entry.id   AF-A0A9P7E341-F1
#
_cell.length_a   1.000
_cell.length_b   1.000
_cell.length_c   1.000
_cell.angle_alpha   90.00
_cell.angle_beta   90.00
_cell.angle_gamma   90.00
#
_symmetry.space_group_name_H-M   'P 1'
#
loop_
_entity.id
_entity.type
_entity.pdbx_description
1 polymer ?
#
loop_
_entity_poly.entity_id
_entity_poly.type
_entity_poly.pdbx_seq_one_letter_code
_entity_poly.pdbx_strand_id
1 'polypeptide(L)'
;MRFHIVKSQELFLLLLAHSVKKVAGLDWTQCLTNIKANANATQSLAGLLNSNGDPVSNVADATTISYSLCTSSCETLKGWESGSFDVSIFAQDFSSWLLPYLALISQLPFGAQYRLDNLMAAVLTVGSPALAGYSLFITLLNSRWINRQFSRSVDYSNSRSAVSIISSLQQSPLRLHPDRACFASLVVLPENDLWWQYFSELVDYTHTWSIASATSIAWVVVAYILSIVNSPSDSYVNAQAGAESTSSMWLWLIPIVMGWLQLSPKCDFNRLQAAYDRADRHARAAMTDRLIVTPPAFAQRALTITAQEEDVMSPDELLTPPVFNYSRSLEWAHTAQNIFLMYKAASEKARDRIPVVVESGWVESDDLKSIHPRNRCGSPQEIATYCVQPGHARRSHWAPGMFTRMVIASCASLALQCGTIGGAFMTEWFIPTIGLGCRSLSYLIYGALSIVIWMMLLTSSILAHYSAAYSCRASLSARVALAFSHLLRRMGKLLAIANSLWVVLTCIFAYSDFYDTCFCNSNIIRGNVDAYVTIIETTTQATLAKAAWIGGLFLACTSASAFVALVSLLLDTLST
;
A
#
# COMPACT_ATOMS: atom_id res chain seq x y z
N MET A 1 -26.55 14.87 5.08
CA MET A 1 -25.58 13.93 4.49
C MET A 1 -25.59 12.52 5.13
N ARG A 2 -25.75 12.36 6.46
CA ARG A 2 -25.84 11.03 7.13
C ARG A 2 -27.00 10.12 6.65
N PHE A 3 -28.16 10.69 6.31
CA PHE A 3 -29.34 9.91 5.87
C PHE A 3 -29.26 9.41 4.41
N HIS A 4 -28.46 10.04 3.55
CA HIS A 4 -28.30 9.60 2.15
C HIS A 4 -27.35 8.41 2.00
N ILE A 5 -26.37 8.25 2.91
CA ILE A 5 -25.37 7.19 2.83
C ILE A 5 -25.95 5.83 3.25
N VAL A 6 -26.79 5.78 4.29
CA VAL A 6 -27.44 4.52 4.72
C VAL A 6 -28.41 4.02 3.65
N LYS A 7 -29.22 4.92 3.07
CA LYS A 7 -30.09 4.59 1.92
C LYS A 7 -29.28 4.12 0.69
N SER A 8 -28.09 4.69 0.46
CA SER A 8 -27.21 4.28 -0.65
C SER A 8 -26.56 2.91 -0.42
N GLN A 9 -26.21 2.57 0.82
CA GLN A 9 -25.63 1.26 1.15
C GLN A 9 -26.67 0.14 1.05
N GLU A 10 -27.89 0.37 1.54
CA GLU A 10 -28.99 -0.59 1.36
C GLU A 10 -29.37 -0.73 -0.11
N LEU A 11 -29.39 0.36 -0.88
CA LEU A 11 -29.65 0.30 -2.32
C LEU A 11 -28.56 -0.46 -3.08
N PHE A 12 -27.28 -0.31 -2.70
CA PHE A 12 -26.17 -1.02 -3.34
C PHE A 12 -26.18 -2.51 -3.01
N LEU A 13 -26.45 -2.88 -1.75
CA LEU A 13 -26.63 -4.29 -1.34
C LEU A 13 -27.87 -4.92 -1.97
N LEU A 14 -28.97 -4.16 -2.09
CA LEU A 14 -30.18 -4.60 -2.79
C LEU A 14 -29.92 -4.74 -4.29
N LEU A 15 -29.19 -3.82 -4.93
CA LEU A 15 -28.80 -3.92 -6.34
C LEU A 15 -27.89 -5.13 -6.57
N LEU A 16 -26.90 -5.36 -5.71
CA LEU A 16 -26.03 -6.55 -5.74
C LEU A 16 -26.85 -7.84 -5.61
N ALA A 17 -27.71 -7.93 -4.59
CA ALA A 17 -28.57 -9.09 -4.37
C ALA A 17 -29.57 -9.32 -5.52
N HIS A 18 -30.04 -8.25 -6.17
CA HIS A 18 -30.95 -8.35 -7.31
C HIS A 18 -30.23 -8.70 -8.62
N SER A 19 -28.99 -8.26 -8.81
CA SER A 19 -28.16 -8.66 -9.95
C SER A 19 -27.77 -10.13 -9.87
N VAL A 20 -27.45 -10.66 -8.69
CA VAL A 20 -27.03 -12.06 -8.51
C VAL A 20 -28.17 -13.05 -8.78
N LYS A 21 -29.41 -12.74 -8.40
CA LYS A 21 -30.59 -13.61 -8.65
C LYS A 21 -30.96 -13.78 -10.13
N LYS A 22 -30.42 -12.97 -11.05
CA LYS A 22 -30.71 -13.03 -12.48
C LYS A 22 -29.61 -13.68 -13.31
N VAL A 23 -28.55 -14.17 -12.67
CA VAL A 23 -27.39 -14.72 -13.34
C VAL A 23 -27.43 -16.24 -13.19
N ALA A 24 -27.88 -16.90 -14.26
CA ALA A 24 -27.75 -18.34 -14.41
C ALA A 24 -26.55 -18.61 -15.32
N GLY A 25 -25.57 -19.36 -14.81
CA GLY A 25 -24.46 -19.91 -15.58
C GLY A 25 -24.95 -21.02 -16.53
N LEU A 26 -24.18 -21.31 -17.57
CA LEU A 26 -24.46 -22.42 -18.48
C LEU A 26 -24.01 -23.76 -17.87
N ASP A 27 -24.87 -24.79 -17.93
CA ASP A 27 -24.43 -26.18 -17.73
C ASP A 27 -23.70 -26.65 -18.99
N TRP A 28 -22.37 -26.56 -18.95
CA TRP A 28 -21.49 -26.90 -20.07
C TRP A 28 -21.59 -28.36 -20.48
N THR A 29 -21.71 -29.26 -19.50
CA THR A 29 -21.84 -30.71 -19.73
C THR A 29 -23.16 -31.05 -20.41
N GLN A 30 -24.27 -30.48 -19.96
CA GLN A 30 -25.58 -30.66 -20.58
C GLN A 30 -25.59 -30.04 -21.99
N CYS A 31 -25.00 -28.86 -22.18
CA CYS A 31 -24.95 -28.25 -23.50
C CYS A 31 -24.17 -29.12 -24.50
N LEU A 32 -22.96 -29.57 -24.16
CA LEU A 32 -22.16 -30.40 -25.05
C LEU A 32 -22.87 -31.72 -25.36
N THR A 33 -23.54 -32.33 -24.38
CA THR A 33 -24.31 -33.56 -24.58
C THR A 33 -25.43 -33.36 -25.60
N ASN A 34 -26.18 -32.26 -25.49
CA ASN A 34 -27.25 -31.91 -26.43
C ASN A 34 -26.70 -31.64 -27.84
N ILE A 35 -25.59 -30.91 -27.95
CA ILE A 35 -24.93 -30.65 -29.23
C ILE A 35 -24.47 -31.97 -29.88
N LYS A 36 -23.81 -32.86 -29.13
CA LYS A 36 -23.37 -34.17 -29.63
C LYS A 36 -24.55 -35.04 -30.09
N ALA A 37 -25.65 -35.05 -29.33
CA ALA A 37 -26.86 -35.78 -29.71
C ALA A 37 -27.45 -35.26 -31.04
N ASN A 38 -27.53 -33.94 -31.21
CA ASN A 38 -28.02 -33.31 -32.43
C ASN A 38 -27.09 -33.54 -33.64
N ALA A 39 -25.77 -33.45 -33.42
CA ALA A 39 -24.77 -33.73 -34.45
C ALA A 39 -24.83 -35.19 -34.93
N ASN A 40 -25.03 -36.14 -34.02
CA ASN A 40 -25.24 -37.55 -34.38
C ASN A 40 -26.51 -37.77 -35.22
N ALA A 41 -27.60 -37.03 -34.92
CA ALA A 41 -28.86 -37.14 -35.66
C ALA A 41 -28.78 -36.50 -37.05
N THR A 42 -28.10 -35.35 -37.18
CA THR A 42 -28.03 -34.56 -38.42
C THR A 42 -26.81 -34.90 -39.29
N GLN A 43 -25.84 -35.65 -38.76
CA GLN A 43 -24.52 -35.90 -39.35
C GLN A 43 -23.72 -34.62 -39.65
N SER A 44 -24.07 -33.50 -38.99
CA SER A 44 -23.35 -32.23 -39.13
C SER A 44 -22.28 -32.10 -38.06
N LEU A 45 -21.02 -31.97 -38.49
CA LEU A 45 -19.86 -31.71 -37.62
C LEU A 45 -19.52 -30.20 -37.52
N ALA A 46 -20.36 -29.34 -38.10
CA ALA A 46 -20.07 -27.91 -38.18
C ALA A 46 -19.95 -27.29 -36.77
N GLY A 47 -18.79 -26.68 -36.49
CA GLY A 47 -18.51 -26.05 -35.20
C GLY A 47 -18.10 -27.00 -34.07
N LEU A 48 -18.03 -28.31 -34.31
CA LEU A 48 -17.43 -29.27 -33.37
C LEU A 48 -15.91 -29.30 -33.54
N LEU A 49 -15.19 -29.11 -32.44
CA LEU A 49 -13.74 -28.92 -32.46
C LEU A 49 -13.07 -29.83 -31.41
N ASN A 50 -11.78 -30.11 -31.63
CA ASN A 50 -10.93 -30.82 -30.67
C ASN A 50 -10.32 -29.85 -29.64
N SER A 51 -9.51 -30.35 -28.71
CA SER A 51 -8.85 -29.53 -27.68
C SER A 51 -7.92 -28.44 -28.20
N ASN A 52 -7.44 -28.54 -29.45
CA ASN A 52 -6.58 -27.53 -30.07
C ASN A 52 -7.38 -26.44 -30.81
N GLY A 53 -8.70 -26.61 -30.93
CA GLY A 53 -9.56 -25.76 -31.73
C GLY A 53 -9.68 -26.18 -33.20
N ASP A 54 -9.21 -27.38 -33.57
CA ASP A 54 -9.32 -27.88 -34.94
C ASP A 54 -10.63 -28.67 -35.14
N PRO A 55 -11.23 -28.66 -36.35
CA PRO A 55 -12.42 -29.46 -36.66
C PRO A 55 -12.21 -30.96 -36.43
N VAL A 56 -13.20 -31.62 -35.81
CA VAL A 56 -13.17 -33.07 -35.59
C VAL A 56 -13.75 -33.84 -36.77
N SER A 57 -13.28 -35.08 -36.96
CA SER A 57 -13.82 -36.02 -37.95
C SER A 57 -14.95 -36.90 -37.40
N ASN A 58 -15.12 -36.96 -36.07
CA ASN A 58 -16.14 -37.74 -35.39
C ASN A 58 -16.72 -36.93 -34.20
N VAL A 59 -18.04 -37.02 -33.99
CA VAL A 59 -18.74 -36.37 -32.87
C VAL A 59 -18.19 -36.80 -31.51
N ALA A 60 -17.74 -38.05 -31.39
CA ALA A 60 -17.16 -38.58 -30.16
C ALA A 60 -15.93 -37.79 -29.71
N ASP A 61 -15.11 -37.35 -30.66
CA ASP A 61 -13.83 -36.66 -30.43
C ASP A 61 -13.99 -35.17 -30.09
N ALA A 62 -15.21 -34.63 -30.21
CA ALA A 62 -15.46 -33.24 -29.88
C ALA A 62 -15.33 -32.99 -28.38
N THR A 63 -14.34 -32.19 -28.00
CA THR A 63 -14.13 -31.73 -26.61
C THR A 63 -14.38 -30.24 -26.47
N THR A 64 -14.43 -29.52 -27.59
CA THR A 64 -14.63 -28.08 -27.67
C THR A 64 -15.67 -27.74 -28.75
N ILE A 65 -16.23 -26.55 -28.69
CA ILE A 65 -17.21 -26.05 -29.66
C ILE A 65 -16.82 -24.64 -30.12
N SER A 66 -17.13 -24.30 -31.37
CA SER A 66 -16.94 -22.94 -31.87
C SER A 66 -17.83 -21.97 -31.09
N TYR A 67 -17.37 -20.72 -30.96
CA TYR A 67 -18.13 -19.66 -30.30
C TYR A 67 -19.52 -19.47 -30.92
N SER A 68 -19.61 -19.49 -32.26
CA SER A 68 -20.87 -19.39 -32.99
C SER A 68 -21.86 -20.52 -32.69
N LEU A 69 -21.35 -21.75 -32.53
CA LEU A 69 -22.17 -22.90 -32.15
C LEU A 69 -22.62 -22.79 -30.69
N CYS A 70 -21.73 -22.33 -29.80
CA CYS A 70 -22.05 -22.07 -28.40
C CYS A 70 -23.20 -21.05 -28.26
N THR A 71 -23.10 -19.89 -28.90
CA THR A 71 -24.12 -18.83 -28.80
C THR A 71 -25.46 -19.27 -29.39
N SER A 72 -25.46 -20.08 -30.45
CA SER A 72 -26.70 -20.54 -31.08
C SER A 72 -27.37 -21.71 -30.33
N SER A 73 -26.57 -22.58 -29.71
CA SER A 73 -27.06 -23.85 -29.13
C SER A 73 -27.12 -23.85 -27.60
N CYS A 74 -26.16 -23.21 -26.93
CA CYS A 74 -26.09 -23.18 -25.46
C CYS A 74 -26.86 -21.99 -24.87
N GLU A 75 -26.79 -20.80 -25.47
CA GLU A 75 -27.47 -19.62 -24.89
C GLU A 75 -28.99 -19.68 -25.02
N THR A 76 -29.51 -20.43 -25.99
CA THR A 76 -30.94 -20.72 -26.12
C THR A 76 -31.47 -21.60 -24.97
N LEU A 77 -30.59 -22.34 -24.28
CA LEU A 77 -30.94 -23.12 -23.10
C LEU A 77 -31.11 -22.28 -21.82
N LYS A 78 -30.70 -21.00 -21.80
CA LYS A 78 -30.85 -20.09 -20.63
C LYS A 78 -32.31 -19.81 -20.24
N GLY A 79 -33.28 -20.28 -21.02
CA GLY A 79 -34.66 -19.79 -21.00
C GLY A 79 -35.69 -20.55 -20.16
N TRP A 80 -35.38 -21.66 -19.48
CA TRP A 80 -36.46 -22.38 -18.77
C TRP A 80 -36.11 -23.05 -17.44
N GLU A 81 -34.89 -23.55 -17.22
CA GLU A 81 -34.58 -24.32 -15.98
C GLU A 81 -33.08 -24.49 -15.71
N SER A 82 -32.20 -23.88 -16.51
CA SER A 82 -30.75 -24.11 -16.48
C SER A 82 -30.07 -23.17 -15.46
N GLY A 83 -29.33 -23.78 -14.52
CA GLY A 83 -28.38 -23.10 -13.63
C GLY A 83 -29.02 -22.16 -12.61
N SER A 84 -29.79 -22.66 -11.64
CA SER A 84 -30.19 -21.83 -10.51
C SER A 84 -28.95 -21.36 -9.75
N PHE A 85 -28.83 -20.04 -9.48
CA PHE A 85 -27.78 -19.50 -8.62
C PHE A 85 -27.73 -20.29 -7.30
N ASP A 86 -26.65 -21.04 -7.10
CA ASP A 86 -26.44 -21.81 -5.89
C ASP A 86 -25.83 -20.92 -4.80
N VAL A 87 -26.71 -20.38 -3.95
CA VAL A 87 -26.33 -19.55 -2.80
C VAL A 87 -25.35 -20.29 -1.89
N SER A 88 -25.43 -21.62 -1.81
CA SER A 88 -24.58 -22.42 -0.91
C SER A 88 -23.15 -22.48 -1.44
N ILE A 89 -22.94 -22.70 -2.74
CA ILE A 89 -21.63 -22.66 -3.40
C ILE A 89 -21.04 -21.26 -3.31
N PHE A 90 -21.82 -20.23 -3.65
CA PHE A 90 -21.39 -18.84 -3.52
C PHE A 90 -20.93 -18.50 -2.10
N ALA A 91 -21.73 -18.85 -1.08
CA ALA A 91 -21.41 -18.56 0.31
C ALA A 91 -20.17 -19.31 0.79
N GLN A 92 -20.00 -20.56 0.36
CA GLN A 92 -18.83 -21.38 0.66
C GLN A 92 -17.56 -20.77 0.06
N ASP A 93 -17.57 -20.43 -1.24
CA ASP A 93 -16.39 -19.87 -1.91
C ASP A 93 -16.07 -18.46 -1.43
N PHE A 94 -17.08 -17.60 -1.26
CA PHE A 94 -16.89 -16.27 -0.69
C PHE A 94 -16.26 -16.33 0.71
N SER A 95 -16.74 -17.23 1.57
CA SER A 95 -16.25 -17.38 2.94
C SER A 95 -14.84 -17.97 3.00
N SER A 96 -14.49 -18.83 2.05
CA SER A 96 -13.19 -19.51 2.01
C SER A 96 -12.09 -18.64 1.38
N TRP A 97 -12.44 -17.86 0.34
CA TRP A 97 -11.45 -17.24 -0.54
C TRP A 97 -11.39 -15.72 -0.48
N LEU A 98 -12.45 -15.03 -0.03
CA LEU A 98 -12.47 -13.56 0.05
C LEU A 98 -12.64 -13.03 1.48
N LEU A 99 -13.54 -13.61 2.26
CA LEU A 99 -13.87 -13.13 3.60
C LEU A 99 -12.65 -13.00 4.53
N PRO A 100 -11.66 -13.93 4.53
CA PRO A 100 -10.47 -13.80 5.37
C PRO A 100 -9.67 -12.53 5.05
N TYR A 101 -9.55 -12.18 3.76
CA TYR A 101 -8.84 -10.97 3.33
C TYR A 101 -9.62 -9.70 3.64
N LEU A 102 -10.96 -9.72 3.53
CA LEU A 102 -11.79 -8.59 3.96
C LEU A 102 -11.66 -8.35 5.46
N ALA A 103 -11.59 -9.42 6.27
CA ALA A 103 -11.29 -9.30 7.69
C ALA A 103 -9.89 -8.72 7.92
N LEU A 104 -8.89 -9.11 7.12
CA LEU A 104 -7.53 -8.60 7.22
C LEU A 104 -7.40 -7.11 6.86
N ILE A 105 -8.23 -6.58 5.95
CA ILE A 105 -8.31 -5.13 5.68
C ILE A 105 -8.63 -4.35 6.96
N SER A 106 -9.45 -4.91 7.85
CA SER A 106 -9.77 -4.27 9.15
C SER A 106 -8.56 -4.16 10.09
N GLN A 107 -7.52 -4.96 9.84
CA GLN A 107 -6.26 -4.93 10.59
C GLN A 107 -5.25 -3.92 10.00
N LEU A 108 -5.56 -3.28 8.88
CA LEU A 108 -4.76 -2.16 8.41
C LEU A 108 -4.77 -1.04 9.45
N PRO A 109 -3.65 -0.33 9.62
CA PRO A 109 -3.60 0.78 10.53
C PRO A 109 -4.46 1.95 10.08
N PHE A 110 -5.49 2.23 10.87
CA PHE A 110 -6.36 3.39 10.75
C PHE A 110 -6.06 4.35 11.89
N GLY A 111 -6.00 5.65 11.59
CA GLY A 111 -5.66 6.67 12.57
C GLY A 111 -5.91 8.10 12.12
N ALA A 112 -6.57 8.28 10.97
CA ALA A 112 -6.89 9.60 10.48
C ALA A 112 -7.79 10.37 11.45
N GLN A 113 -7.67 11.69 11.41
CA GLN A 113 -8.51 12.61 12.17
C GLN A 113 -10.00 12.41 11.85
N TYR A 114 -10.34 12.15 10.58
CA TYR A 114 -11.71 11.94 10.13
C TYR A 114 -11.95 10.50 9.66
N ARG A 115 -13.15 9.99 9.92
CA ARG A 115 -13.53 8.60 9.57
C ARG A 115 -13.50 8.32 8.06
N LEU A 116 -13.82 9.32 7.24
CA LEU A 116 -13.82 9.18 5.78
C LEU A 116 -12.41 8.99 5.22
N ASP A 117 -11.39 9.52 5.89
CA ASP A 117 -10.01 9.35 5.47
C ASP A 117 -9.48 7.96 5.77
N ASN A 118 -9.97 7.33 6.86
CA ASN A 118 -9.71 5.91 7.12
C ASN A 118 -10.36 5.02 6.05
N LEU A 119 -11.59 5.33 5.63
CA LEU A 119 -12.23 4.63 4.51
C LEU A 119 -11.44 4.82 3.21
N MET A 120 -11.03 6.05 2.90
CA MET A 120 -10.19 6.33 1.73
C MET A 120 -8.85 5.59 1.80
N ALA A 121 -8.25 5.46 2.99
CA ALA A 121 -7.01 4.70 3.17
C ALA A 121 -7.21 3.20 2.83
N ALA A 122 -8.32 2.60 3.28
CA ALA A 122 -8.67 1.23 2.92
C ALA A 122 -8.87 1.09 1.40
N VAL A 123 -9.65 2.01 0.80
CA VAL A 123 -9.93 2.01 -0.65
C VAL A 123 -8.66 2.20 -1.47
N LEU A 124 -7.76 3.10 -1.08
CA LEU A 124 -6.46 3.29 -1.75
C LEU A 124 -5.58 2.04 -1.64
N THR A 125 -5.59 1.37 -0.48
CA THR A 125 -4.81 0.16 -0.25
C THR A 125 -5.31 -1.00 -1.12
N VAL A 126 -6.62 -1.23 -1.16
CA VAL A 126 -7.24 -2.27 -2.00
C VAL A 126 -7.16 -1.92 -3.49
N GLY A 127 -7.41 -0.65 -3.83
CA GLY A 127 -7.39 -0.16 -5.20
C GLY A 127 -5.98 -0.07 -5.80
N SER A 128 -4.93 0.02 -4.98
CA SER A 128 -3.55 -0.01 -5.44
C SER A 128 -2.60 -0.69 -4.43
N PRO A 129 -2.45 -2.03 -4.53
CA PRO A 129 -1.41 -2.76 -3.81
C PRO A 129 0.00 -2.21 -4.05
N ALA A 130 0.29 -1.72 -5.27
CA ALA A 130 1.57 -1.06 -5.59
C ALA A 130 1.80 0.19 -4.73
N LEU A 131 0.77 1.02 -4.51
CA LEU A 131 0.89 2.18 -3.65
C LEU A 131 1.10 1.78 -2.19
N ALA A 132 0.35 0.79 -1.71
CA ALA A 132 0.46 0.30 -0.34
C ALA A 132 1.87 -0.24 -0.04
N GLY A 133 2.40 -1.10 -0.91
CA GLY A 133 3.75 -1.65 -0.80
C GLY A 133 4.83 -0.57 -0.92
N TYR A 134 4.64 0.40 -1.83
CA TYR A 134 5.58 1.51 -1.99
C TYR A 134 5.64 2.35 -0.72
N SER A 135 4.48 2.75 -0.19
CA SER A 135 4.39 3.56 1.04
C SER A 135 5.02 2.84 2.24
N LEU A 136 4.86 1.51 2.34
CA LEU A 136 5.50 0.70 3.38
C LEU A 136 7.03 0.72 3.24
N PHE A 137 7.51 0.37 2.04
CA PHE A 137 8.93 0.19 1.82
C PHE A 137 9.70 1.52 1.87
N ILE A 138 9.12 2.63 1.38
CA ILE A 138 9.74 3.95 1.49
C ILE A 138 9.85 4.39 2.96
N THR A 139 8.88 4.04 3.82
CA THR A 139 8.93 4.29 5.27
C THR A 139 10.15 3.60 5.90
N LEU A 140 10.35 2.31 5.60
CA LEU A 140 11.51 1.55 6.09
C LEU A 140 12.84 2.14 5.65
N LEU A 141 12.96 2.42 4.35
CA LEU A 141 14.20 2.98 3.78
C LEU A 141 14.50 4.37 4.35
N ASN A 142 13.47 5.18 4.60
CA ASN A 142 13.58 6.48 5.24
C ASN A 142 14.06 6.39 6.69
N SER A 143 13.47 5.49 7.49
CA SER A 143 13.94 5.20 8.86
C SER A 143 15.39 4.75 8.85
N ARG A 144 15.76 3.83 7.96
CA ARG A 144 17.12 3.29 7.90
C ARG A 144 18.13 4.34 7.49
N TRP A 145 17.78 5.18 6.53
CA TRP A 145 18.63 6.26 6.09
C TRP A 145 18.92 7.25 7.22
N ILE A 146 17.91 7.72 7.95
CA ILE A 146 18.13 8.72 9.00
C ILE A 146 18.89 8.13 10.21
N ASN A 147 18.58 6.90 10.63
CA ASN A 147 19.31 6.21 11.71
C ASN A 147 20.79 6.01 11.38
N ARG A 148 21.11 5.64 10.13
CA ARG A 148 22.49 5.53 9.66
C ARG A 148 23.23 6.86 9.62
N GLN A 149 22.54 7.95 9.30
CA GLN A 149 23.17 9.29 9.28
C GLN A 149 23.53 9.73 10.70
N PHE A 150 22.58 9.62 11.64
CA PHE A 150 22.80 9.97 13.05
C PHE A 150 23.91 9.12 13.68
N SER A 151 23.82 7.78 13.59
CA SER A 151 24.81 6.87 14.20
C SER A 151 26.24 7.09 13.70
N ARG A 152 26.43 7.53 12.45
CA ARG A 152 27.77 7.73 11.88
C ARG A 152 28.35 9.12 12.12
N SER A 153 27.50 10.14 12.21
CA SER A 153 27.95 11.54 12.10
C SER A 153 27.59 12.41 13.30
N VAL A 154 26.72 11.95 14.19
CA VAL A 154 26.22 12.73 15.32
C VAL A 154 26.55 12.02 16.62
N ASP A 155 27.37 12.67 17.43
CA ASP A 155 27.62 12.35 18.82
C ASP A 155 27.21 13.56 19.67
N TYR A 156 25.99 13.49 20.25
CA TYR A 156 25.36 14.56 21.01
C TYR A 156 24.33 13.98 21.99
N SER A 157 24.13 14.61 23.15
CA SER A 157 23.43 14.00 24.31
C SER A 157 22.02 13.48 24.02
N ASN A 158 21.20 14.25 23.31
CA ASN A 158 19.81 13.95 22.99
C ASN A 158 19.60 13.34 21.60
N SER A 159 20.69 13.03 20.87
CA SER A 159 20.63 12.57 19.47
C SER A 159 19.87 11.25 19.26
N ARG A 160 19.98 10.29 20.19
CA ARG A 160 19.29 8.99 20.13
C ARG A 160 17.77 9.14 20.24
N SER A 161 17.31 9.94 21.20
CA SER A 161 15.89 10.24 21.36
C SER A 161 15.36 11.02 20.16
N ALA A 162 16.15 11.96 19.63
CA ALA A 162 15.79 12.73 18.45
C ALA A 162 15.58 11.85 17.21
N VAL A 163 16.52 10.95 16.89
CA VAL A 163 16.37 10.07 15.72
C VAL A 163 15.23 9.06 15.88
N SER A 164 14.98 8.60 17.10
CA SER A 164 13.80 7.78 17.42
C SER A 164 12.50 8.53 17.14
N ILE A 165 12.37 9.78 17.62
CA ILE A 165 11.20 10.64 17.37
C ILE A 165 11.04 10.93 15.87
N ILE A 166 12.10 11.31 15.16
CA ILE A 166 12.03 11.63 13.73
C ILE A 166 11.57 10.41 12.92
N SER A 167 12.11 9.23 13.22
CA SER A 167 11.71 7.96 12.59
C SER A 167 10.25 7.64 12.86
N SER A 168 9.80 7.91 14.08
CA SER A 168 8.44 7.69 14.56
C SER A 168 7.40 8.62 13.94
N LEU A 169 7.79 9.84 13.59
CA LEU A 169 6.92 10.88 13.07
C LEU A 169 6.75 10.84 11.53
N GLN A 170 7.21 9.78 10.85
CA GLN A 170 7.04 9.61 9.40
C GLN A 170 5.59 9.61 8.94
N GLN A 171 4.66 9.19 9.80
CA GLN A 171 3.24 9.14 9.50
C GLN A 171 2.52 10.46 9.84
N SER A 172 3.23 11.48 10.34
CA SER A 172 2.71 12.79 10.70
C SER A 172 3.28 13.89 9.77
N PRO A 173 2.54 14.99 9.51
CA PRO A 173 3.05 16.14 8.77
C PRO A 173 4.08 16.91 9.62
N LEU A 174 5.31 16.38 9.68
CA LEU A 174 6.43 16.95 10.42
C LEU A 174 6.96 18.21 9.73
N ARG A 175 6.89 19.36 10.41
CA ARG A 175 7.42 20.64 9.93
C ARG A 175 8.30 21.31 10.99
N LEU A 176 9.26 22.10 10.51
CA LEU A 176 10.09 22.96 11.34
C LEU A 176 9.59 24.39 11.27
N HIS A 177 9.61 25.09 12.41
CA HIS A 177 9.33 26.52 12.43
C HIS A 177 10.41 27.28 11.63
N PRO A 178 10.05 28.33 10.86
CA PRO A 178 11.02 29.14 10.12
C PRO A 178 12.04 29.84 11.02
N ASP A 179 11.69 30.10 12.28
CA ASP A 179 12.64 30.59 13.27
C ASP A 179 13.63 29.50 13.70
N ARG A 180 14.86 29.61 13.18
CA ARG A 180 15.95 28.68 13.47
C ARG A 180 16.37 28.70 14.94
N ALA A 181 16.16 29.81 15.66
CA ALA A 181 16.57 29.93 17.05
C ALA A 181 15.73 29.04 17.97
N CYS A 182 14.42 28.92 17.70
CA CYS A 182 13.51 28.06 18.47
C CYS A 182 13.92 26.58 18.39
N PHE A 183 14.15 26.06 17.18
CA PHE A 183 14.58 24.66 17.03
C PHE A 183 16.02 24.44 17.49
N ALA A 184 16.94 25.38 17.24
CA ALA A 184 18.29 25.28 17.77
C ALA A 184 18.32 25.24 19.30
N SER A 185 17.42 25.97 19.97
CA SER A 185 17.24 25.90 21.43
C SER A 185 16.80 24.50 21.87
N LEU A 186 15.88 23.88 21.13
CA LEU A 186 15.44 22.50 21.40
C LEU A 186 16.56 21.48 21.26
N VAL A 187 17.49 21.69 20.32
CA VAL A 187 18.65 20.81 20.10
C VAL A 187 19.73 21.02 21.16
N VAL A 188 20.10 22.27 21.42
CA VAL A 188 21.33 22.61 22.14
C VAL A 188 21.11 22.70 23.65
N LEU A 189 20.02 23.30 24.12
CA LEU A 189 19.85 23.56 25.56
C LEU A 189 19.76 22.26 26.38
N PRO A 190 20.49 22.15 27.50
CA PRO A 190 20.49 20.95 28.32
C PRO A 190 19.12 20.66 28.96
N GLU A 191 18.31 21.69 29.24
CA GLU A 191 16.97 21.53 29.81
C GLU A 191 16.00 20.78 28.87
N ASN A 192 16.29 20.81 27.56
CA ASN A 192 15.48 20.14 26.54
C ASN A 192 15.85 18.66 26.34
N ASP A 193 16.91 18.16 26.99
CA ASP A 193 17.25 16.73 26.91
C ASP A 193 16.12 15.87 27.50
N LEU A 194 15.49 16.34 28.59
CA LEU A 194 14.30 15.73 29.17
C LEU A 194 13.10 15.76 28.22
N TRP A 195 12.95 16.82 27.43
CA TRP A 195 11.89 16.90 26.42
C TRP A 195 12.05 15.81 25.37
N TRP A 196 13.27 15.63 24.84
CA TRP A 196 13.55 14.59 23.84
C TRP A 196 13.35 13.20 24.42
N GLN A 197 13.87 12.93 25.62
CA GLN A 197 13.71 11.64 26.28
C GLN A 197 12.22 11.34 26.52
N TYR A 198 11.51 12.25 27.17
CA TYR A 198 10.11 12.06 27.53
C TYR A 198 9.22 11.93 26.29
N PHE A 199 9.44 12.73 25.24
CA PHE A 199 8.68 12.59 24.01
C PHE A 199 9.00 11.29 23.28
N SER A 200 10.26 10.83 23.31
CA SER A 200 10.64 9.55 22.73
C SER A 200 9.94 8.40 23.43
N GLU A 201 9.87 8.40 24.76
CA GLU A 201 9.15 7.40 25.56
C GLU A 201 7.63 7.44 25.29
N LEU A 202 7.04 8.63 25.17
CA LEU A 202 5.62 8.78 24.86
C LEU A 202 5.25 8.34 23.44
N VAL A 203 6.20 8.38 22.52
CA VAL A 203 5.98 8.02 21.12
C VAL A 203 6.40 6.57 20.85
N ASP A 204 7.28 5.99 21.66
CA ASP A 204 7.77 4.62 21.54
C ASP A 204 6.76 3.60 22.08
N TYR A 205 5.82 3.21 21.23
CA TYR A 205 4.80 2.22 21.55
C TYR A 205 5.30 0.82 21.22
N THR A 206 5.76 0.11 22.24
CA THR A 206 6.34 -1.24 22.15
C THR A 206 5.33 -2.36 21.88
N HIS A 207 4.01 -2.12 22.00
CA HIS A 207 2.96 -3.13 21.78
C HIS A 207 2.17 -2.89 20.49
N THR A 208 2.79 -3.18 19.35
CA THR A 208 2.15 -3.05 18.02
C THR A 208 1.42 -4.32 17.59
N TRP A 209 1.85 -5.47 18.12
CA TRP A 209 1.16 -6.74 17.98
C TRP A 209 0.07 -6.84 19.03
N SER A 210 -1.18 -6.62 18.62
CA SER A 210 -2.30 -7.11 19.42
C SER A 210 -2.41 -8.63 19.19
N ILE A 211 -2.76 -9.39 20.24
CA ILE A 211 -3.03 -10.83 20.10
C ILE A 211 -4.10 -11.06 19.02
N ALA A 212 -5.09 -10.15 18.92
CA ALA A 212 -6.13 -10.20 17.90
C ALA A 212 -5.58 -10.08 16.47
N SER A 213 -4.66 -9.14 16.22
CA SER A 213 -4.04 -8.95 14.91
C SER A 213 -3.16 -10.13 14.54
N ALA A 214 -2.36 -10.65 15.49
CA ALA A 214 -1.54 -11.84 15.29
C ALA A 214 -2.40 -13.07 14.93
N THR A 215 -3.47 -13.28 15.69
CA THR A 215 -4.40 -14.41 15.53
C THR A 215 -5.17 -14.28 14.21
N SER A 216 -5.57 -13.07 13.82
CA SER A 216 -6.23 -12.84 12.52
C SER A 216 -5.31 -13.18 11.35
N ILE A 217 -4.04 -12.75 11.37
CA ILE A 217 -3.06 -13.11 10.33
C ILE A 217 -2.86 -14.63 10.30
N ALA A 218 -2.68 -15.26 11.45
CA ALA A 218 -2.51 -16.71 11.54
C ALA A 218 -3.71 -17.46 10.95
N TRP A 219 -4.95 -17.03 11.25
CA TRP A 219 -6.15 -17.62 10.68
C TRP A 219 -6.26 -17.44 9.17
N VAL A 220 -5.85 -16.29 8.63
CA VAL A 220 -5.81 -16.09 7.17
C VAL A 220 -4.80 -17.04 6.52
N VAL A 221 -3.63 -17.23 7.12
CA VAL A 221 -2.61 -18.18 6.64
C VAL A 221 -3.12 -19.63 6.72
N VAL A 222 -3.74 -20.02 7.83
CA VAL A 222 -4.33 -21.35 8.01
C VAL A 222 -5.45 -21.58 7.00
N ALA A 223 -6.35 -20.62 6.84
CA ALA A 223 -7.42 -20.69 5.84
C ALA A 223 -6.84 -20.87 4.43
N TYR A 224 -5.82 -20.08 4.08
CA TYR A 224 -5.14 -20.20 2.79
C TYR A 224 -4.53 -21.59 2.56
N ILE A 225 -3.79 -22.13 3.53
CA ILE A 225 -3.19 -23.47 3.45
C ILE A 225 -4.28 -24.55 3.33
N LEU A 226 -5.33 -24.47 4.15
CA LEU A 226 -6.43 -25.43 4.10
C LEU A 226 -7.17 -25.38 2.76
N SER A 227 -7.38 -24.20 2.19
CA SER A 227 -8.02 -24.05 0.89
C SER A 227 -7.16 -24.61 -0.24
N ILE A 228 -5.83 -24.50 -0.16
CA ILE A 228 -4.90 -25.16 -1.12
C ILE A 228 -4.94 -26.68 -0.96
N VAL A 229 -4.89 -27.20 0.28
CA VAL A 229 -4.90 -28.65 0.53
C VAL A 229 -6.22 -29.28 0.10
N ASN A 230 -7.33 -28.55 0.26
CA ASN A 230 -8.66 -28.99 -0.13
C ASN A 230 -8.97 -28.74 -1.62
N SER A 231 -8.08 -28.05 -2.36
CA SER A 231 -8.15 -27.97 -3.82
C SER A 231 -7.83 -29.36 -4.39
N PRO A 232 -8.79 -30.07 -5.00
CA PRO A 232 -8.54 -31.40 -5.49
C PRO A 232 -7.61 -31.31 -6.69
N SER A 233 -6.36 -31.76 -6.53
CA SER A 233 -5.34 -31.75 -7.58
C SER A 233 -5.69 -32.57 -8.83
N ASP A 234 -6.82 -33.29 -8.81
CA ASP A 234 -7.31 -34.22 -9.84
C ASP A 234 -8.68 -33.81 -10.44
N SER A 235 -9.31 -32.73 -9.95
CA SER A 235 -10.68 -32.34 -10.33
C SER A 235 -10.75 -31.00 -11.09
N TYR A 236 -9.91 -30.79 -12.10
CA TYR A 236 -9.96 -29.58 -12.97
C TYR A 236 -11.22 -29.48 -13.84
N VAL A 237 -12.17 -30.42 -13.72
CA VAL A 237 -13.30 -30.58 -14.63
C VAL A 237 -14.49 -29.65 -14.33
N ASN A 238 -14.60 -29.04 -13.15
CA ASN A 238 -15.77 -28.21 -12.79
C ASN A 238 -15.38 -26.93 -12.06
N ALA A 239 -15.89 -25.78 -12.55
CA ALA A 239 -16.19 -24.47 -11.92
C ALA A 239 -15.28 -23.83 -10.82
N GLN A 240 -14.56 -24.61 -10.01
CA GLN A 240 -13.82 -24.16 -8.82
C GLN A 240 -12.55 -23.34 -9.11
N ALA A 241 -12.03 -23.39 -10.35
CA ALA A 241 -10.76 -22.73 -10.71
C ALA A 241 -10.77 -21.20 -10.45
N GLY A 242 -11.93 -20.55 -10.59
CA GLY A 242 -12.09 -19.10 -10.38
C GLY A 242 -11.92 -18.66 -8.92
N ALA A 243 -12.15 -19.56 -7.98
CA ALA A 243 -12.09 -19.24 -6.56
C ALA A 243 -10.65 -19.29 -6.01
N GLU A 244 -9.84 -20.19 -6.56
CA GLU A 244 -8.45 -20.40 -6.15
C GLU A 244 -7.53 -19.25 -6.58
N SER A 245 -7.70 -18.72 -7.80
CA SER A 245 -6.92 -17.59 -8.31
C SER A 245 -7.15 -16.30 -7.51
N THR A 246 -8.37 -16.11 -7.00
CA THR A 246 -8.72 -14.97 -6.14
C THR A 246 -7.83 -14.90 -4.90
N SER A 247 -7.55 -16.03 -4.26
CA SER A 247 -6.71 -16.07 -3.06
C SER A 247 -5.26 -15.65 -3.31
N SER A 248 -4.68 -16.12 -4.42
CA SER A 248 -3.33 -15.77 -4.85
C SER A 248 -3.20 -14.28 -5.14
N MET A 249 -4.25 -13.69 -5.73
CA MET A 249 -4.32 -12.25 -5.95
C MET A 249 -4.31 -11.47 -4.62
N TRP A 250 -5.01 -11.90 -3.58
CA TRP A 250 -5.07 -11.20 -2.30
C TRP A 250 -3.87 -11.43 -1.37
N LEU A 251 -2.97 -12.36 -1.69
CA LEU A 251 -1.81 -12.68 -0.85
C LEU A 251 -0.91 -11.48 -0.52
N TRP A 252 -0.89 -10.42 -1.34
CA TRP A 252 -0.11 -9.21 -1.04
C TRP A 252 -0.55 -8.54 0.26
N LEU A 253 -1.80 -8.73 0.71
CA LEU A 253 -2.31 -8.05 1.89
C LEU A 253 -1.61 -8.50 3.17
N ILE A 254 -1.19 -9.78 3.23
CA ILE A 254 -0.46 -10.34 4.38
C ILE A 254 0.86 -9.58 4.64
N PRO A 255 1.82 -9.48 3.69
CA PRO A 255 3.05 -8.70 3.88
C PRO A 255 2.79 -7.24 4.19
N ILE A 256 1.76 -6.62 3.60
CA ILE A 256 1.42 -5.23 3.87
C ILE A 256 0.97 -5.05 5.32
N VAL A 257 0.02 -5.85 5.79
CA VAL A 257 -0.46 -5.77 7.17
C VAL A 257 0.65 -6.12 8.16
N MET A 258 1.40 -7.20 7.93
CA MET A 258 2.52 -7.59 8.77
C MET A 258 3.57 -6.47 8.87
N GLY A 259 4.02 -5.93 7.73
CA GLY A 259 5.05 -4.90 7.74
C GLY A 259 4.58 -3.59 8.39
N TRP A 260 3.30 -3.23 8.26
CA TRP A 260 2.75 -2.08 8.97
C TRP A 260 2.65 -2.28 10.49
N LEU A 261 2.25 -3.48 10.94
CA LEU A 261 2.24 -3.82 12.36
C LEU A 261 3.65 -3.83 12.94
N GLN A 262 4.65 -4.30 12.18
CA GLN A 262 6.05 -4.28 12.61
C GLN A 262 6.64 -2.86 12.64
N LEU A 263 6.28 -1.99 11.69
CA LEU A 263 6.73 -0.60 11.65
C LEU A 263 6.17 0.27 12.78
N SER A 264 5.21 -0.22 13.55
CA SER A 264 4.41 0.54 14.52
C SER A 264 3.60 1.65 13.85
N PRO A 265 2.29 1.50 13.64
CA PRO A 265 1.49 2.60 13.14
C PRO A 265 1.35 3.66 14.25
N LYS A 266 2.19 4.68 14.20
CA LYS A 266 2.05 5.92 14.97
C LYS A 266 1.13 6.88 14.22
N CYS A 267 0.11 6.30 13.57
CA CYS A 267 -0.83 7.02 12.72
C CYS A 267 -2.03 7.54 13.50
N ASP A 268 -2.24 7.17 14.77
CA ASP A 268 -3.30 7.74 15.60
C ASP A 268 -3.00 9.20 15.90
N PHE A 269 -3.67 10.09 15.15
CA PHE A 269 -3.49 11.52 15.24
C PHE A 269 -3.76 12.05 16.64
N ASN A 270 -4.85 11.63 17.30
CA ASN A 270 -5.26 12.17 18.59
C ASN A 270 -4.28 11.77 19.69
N ARG A 271 -3.82 10.52 19.65
CA ARG A 271 -2.84 10.01 20.60
C ARG A 271 -1.49 10.69 20.42
N LEU A 272 -1.04 10.85 19.18
CA LEU A 272 0.21 11.53 18.87
C LEU A 272 0.15 13.01 19.28
N GLN A 273 -0.97 13.68 19.01
CA GLN A 273 -1.20 15.06 19.43
C GLN A 273 -1.16 15.18 20.95
N ALA A 274 -1.82 14.28 21.68
CA ALA A 274 -1.80 14.28 23.14
C ALA A 274 -0.40 14.00 23.72
N ALA A 275 0.36 13.10 23.10
CA ALA A 275 1.75 12.83 23.48
C ALA A 275 2.64 14.07 23.27
N TYR A 276 2.49 14.72 22.12
CA TYR A 276 3.21 15.94 21.80
C TYR A 276 2.84 17.09 22.75
N ASP A 277 1.55 17.33 23.00
CA ASP A 277 1.10 18.40 23.91
C ASP A 277 1.53 18.16 25.37
N ARG A 278 1.74 16.91 25.77
CA ARG A 278 2.34 16.57 27.08
C ARG A 278 3.83 16.86 27.10
N ALA A 279 4.55 16.48 26.05
CA ALA A 279 5.98 16.74 25.94
C ALA A 279 6.28 18.25 25.86
N ASP A 280 5.52 19.00 25.06
CA ASP A 280 5.69 20.44 24.82
C ASP A 280 5.71 21.27 26.12
N ARG A 281 5.04 20.80 27.20
CA ARG A 281 5.09 21.42 28.54
C ARG A 281 6.50 21.45 29.16
N HIS A 282 7.39 20.59 28.69
CA HIS A 282 8.77 20.50 29.15
C HIS A 282 9.76 21.26 28.27
N ALA A 283 9.31 21.82 27.13
CA ALA A 283 10.18 22.57 26.24
C ALA A 283 10.62 23.89 26.88
N ARG A 284 11.87 24.28 26.64
CA ARG A 284 12.48 25.53 27.09
C ARG A 284 13.07 26.27 25.90
N ALA A 285 12.94 27.59 25.89
CA ALA A 285 13.54 28.46 24.88
C ALA A 285 14.52 29.44 25.55
N ALA A 286 15.61 29.75 24.86
CA ALA A 286 16.51 30.82 25.30
C ALA A 286 15.84 32.19 25.08
N MET A 287 16.10 33.16 25.95
CA MET A 287 15.64 34.55 25.80
C MET A 287 16.80 35.54 25.96
N THR A 288 16.60 36.77 25.48
CA THR A 288 17.62 37.83 25.31
C THR A 288 18.41 38.15 26.58
N ASP A 289 17.87 37.88 27.78
CA ASP A 289 18.48 38.20 29.07
C ASP A 289 19.10 36.98 29.78
N ARG A 290 19.46 35.92 29.02
CA ARG A 290 19.93 34.60 29.53
C ARG A 290 18.96 33.87 30.47
N LEU A 291 17.77 34.41 30.70
CA LEU A 291 16.70 33.73 31.43
C LEU A 291 16.10 32.63 30.55
N ILE A 292 16.13 31.40 31.09
CA ILE A 292 15.45 30.24 30.53
C ILE A 292 14.02 30.26 31.09
N VAL A 293 13.03 30.45 30.23
CA VAL A 293 11.61 30.50 30.64
C VAL A 293 10.84 29.41 29.90
N THR A 294 9.77 28.90 30.51
CA THR A 294 8.78 28.10 29.78
C THR A 294 8.20 29.01 28.69
N PRO A 295 8.25 28.64 27.41
CA PRO A 295 7.60 29.43 26.38
C PRO A 295 6.11 29.62 26.78
N PRO A 296 5.55 30.84 26.70
CA PRO A 296 4.12 31.03 26.95
C PRO A 296 3.32 30.12 26.01
N ALA A 297 2.11 29.72 26.39
CA ALA A 297 1.26 28.82 25.59
C ALA A 297 0.99 29.31 24.15
N PHE A 298 1.32 30.57 23.84
CA PHE A 298 1.23 31.23 22.54
C PHE A 298 2.58 31.37 21.79
N ALA A 299 3.72 31.03 22.40
CA ALA A 299 5.02 31.05 21.71
C ALA A 299 5.08 29.89 20.71
N GLN A 300 5.45 30.23 19.47
CA GLN A 300 5.46 29.32 18.34
C GLN A 300 6.34 28.08 18.59
N ARG A 301 5.73 26.90 18.44
CA ARG A 301 6.36 25.58 18.59
C ARG A 301 7.49 25.39 17.59
N ALA A 302 8.65 24.93 18.06
CA ALA A 302 9.84 24.72 17.23
C ALA A 302 9.69 23.60 16.19
N LEU A 303 8.97 22.55 16.55
CA LEU A 303 8.62 21.40 15.72
C LEU A 303 7.10 21.29 15.69
N THR A 304 6.46 21.21 14.53
CA THR A 304 5.01 21.00 14.46
C THR A 304 4.71 19.65 13.84
N ILE A 305 3.74 18.95 14.43
CA ILE A 305 3.17 17.67 13.95
C ILE A 305 1.79 17.85 13.32
N THR A 306 1.36 19.10 13.21
CA THR A 306 0.13 19.58 12.58
C THR A 306 0.49 20.67 11.60
N ALA A 307 -0.09 20.65 10.41
CA ALA A 307 -0.05 21.77 9.47
C ALA A 307 -1.48 22.26 9.23
N GLN A 308 -1.66 23.56 9.05
CA GLN A 308 -2.95 24.06 8.56
C GLN A 308 -3.11 23.66 7.09
N GLU A 309 -4.35 23.45 6.64
CA GLU A 309 -4.62 23.02 5.26
C GLU A 309 -4.08 24.00 4.22
N GLU A 310 -3.96 25.28 4.58
CA GLU A 310 -3.40 26.35 3.76
C GLU A 310 -1.87 26.27 3.59
N ASP A 311 -1.17 25.60 4.52
CA ASP A 311 0.30 25.49 4.52
C ASP A 311 0.81 24.33 3.65
N VAL A 312 -0.09 23.53 3.08
CA VAL A 312 0.25 22.25 2.48
C VAL A 312 -0.13 22.19 0.99
N MET A 313 0.86 21.95 0.13
CA MET A 313 0.64 21.80 -1.31
C MET A 313 -0.14 20.53 -1.67
N SER A 314 -0.09 19.51 -0.82
CA SER A 314 -0.88 18.29 -0.95
C SER A 314 -1.64 17.99 0.35
N PRO A 315 -2.99 18.19 0.41
CA PRO A 315 -3.81 17.77 1.55
C PRO A 315 -3.61 16.32 2.03
N ASP A 316 -3.19 15.40 1.16
CA ASP A 316 -2.85 14.03 1.56
C ASP A 316 -1.69 13.93 2.56
N GLU A 317 -0.83 14.96 2.63
CA GLU A 317 0.25 15.01 3.62
C GLU A 317 -0.30 15.03 5.05
N LEU A 318 -1.49 15.63 5.25
CA LEU A 318 -2.15 15.73 6.55
C LEU A 318 -2.72 14.38 7.02
N LEU A 319 -2.92 13.42 6.11
CA LEU A 319 -3.65 12.19 6.37
C LEU A 319 -2.75 11.12 6.98
N THR A 320 -2.79 10.96 8.30
CA THR A 320 -1.89 10.05 9.03
C THR A 320 -1.87 8.56 8.62
N PRO A 321 -2.91 7.96 7.99
CA PRO A 321 -2.83 6.55 7.61
C PRO A 321 -1.63 6.25 6.70
N PRO A 322 -0.98 5.08 6.82
CA PRO A 322 0.33 4.87 6.23
C PRO A 322 0.35 4.83 4.71
N VAL A 323 -0.74 4.46 4.06
CA VAL A 323 -0.85 4.47 2.59
C VAL A 323 -0.59 5.87 2.02
N PHE A 324 -0.92 6.95 2.75
CA PHE A 324 -0.68 8.33 2.34
C PHE A 324 0.77 8.78 2.47
N ASN A 325 1.67 7.95 3.00
CA ASN A 325 3.09 8.29 3.12
C ASN A 325 3.75 8.57 1.76
N TYR A 326 3.15 8.09 0.66
CA TYR A 326 3.57 8.50 -0.68
C TYR A 326 3.67 10.03 -0.83
N SER A 327 2.76 10.78 -0.21
CA SER A 327 2.69 12.23 -0.29
C SER A 327 3.65 12.93 0.69
N ARG A 328 3.86 12.36 1.88
CA ARG A 328 4.71 12.92 2.95
C ARG A 328 6.19 12.64 2.78
N SER A 329 6.55 11.52 2.16
CA SER A 329 7.90 10.97 2.19
C SER A 329 9.00 11.97 1.79
N LEU A 330 8.70 12.86 0.84
CA LEU A 330 9.60 13.90 0.36
C LEU A 330 9.81 15.01 1.39
N GLU A 331 8.71 15.59 1.87
CA GLU A 331 8.76 16.68 2.85
C GLU A 331 9.35 16.21 4.17
N TRP A 332 8.95 15.02 4.64
CA TRP A 332 9.55 14.41 5.81
C TRP A 332 11.05 14.22 5.64
N ALA A 333 11.52 13.73 4.48
CA ALA A 333 12.95 13.50 4.24
C ALA A 333 13.74 14.82 4.21
N HIS A 334 13.16 15.88 3.63
CA HIS A 334 13.74 17.22 3.65
C HIS A 334 13.83 17.77 5.08
N THR A 335 12.75 17.68 5.87
CA THR A 335 12.73 18.10 7.28
C THR A 335 13.73 17.30 8.12
N ALA A 336 13.75 15.97 8.00
CA ALA A 336 14.69 15.10 8.70
C ALA A 336 16.15 15.43 8.35
N GLN A 337 16.45 15.76 7.08
CA GLN A 337 17.78 16.21 6.67
C GLN A 337 18.16 17.53 7.36
N ASN A 338 17.24 18.50 7.44
CA ASN A 338 17.51 19.77 8.11
C ASN A 338 17.80 19.58 9.60
N ILE A 339 17.03 18.73 10.28
CA ILE A 339 17.28 18.37 11.69
C ILE A 339 18.66 17.71 11.83
N PHE A 340 18.97 16.71 11.00
CA PHE A 340 20.26 16.04 11.00
C PHE A 340 21.43 17.01 10.83
N LEU A 341 21.33 17.97 9.91
CA LEU A 341 22.40 18.95 9.68
C LEU A 341 22.64 19.86 10.88
N MET A 342 21.59 20.23 11.63
CA MET A 342 21.72 21.03 12.85
C MET A 342 22.41 20.22 13.96
N TYR A 343 22.00 18.97 14.15
CA TYR A 343 22.65 18.04 15.08
C TYR A 343 24.12 17.78 14.72
N LYS A 344 24.41 17.61 13.43
CA LYS A 344 25.77 17.43 12.93
C LYS A 344 26.64 18.65 13.23
N ALA A 345 26.14 19.87 12.96
CA ALA A 345 26.85 21.11 13.29
C ALA A 345 27.15 21.24 14.79
N ALA A 346 26.16 20.94 15.64
CA ALA A 346 26.30 21.00 17.09
C ALA A 346 27.30 19.97 17.63
N SER A 347 27.29 18.76 17.06
CA SER A 347 28.22 17.68 17.40
C SER A 347 29.66 17.96 16.95
N GLU A 348 29.85 18.53 15.75
CA GLU A 348 31.17 18.94 15.25
C GLU A 348 31.79 20.01 16.17
N LYS A 349 31.04 21.06 16.53
CA LYS A 349 31.53 22.11 17.45
C LYS A 349 31.81 21.59 18.85
N ALA A 350 30.98 20.68 19.37
CA ALA A 350 31.22 20.07 20.67
C ALA A 350 32.51 19.23 20.68
N ARG A 351 32.77 18.49 19.59
CA ARG A 351 34.00 17.70 19.41
C ARG A 351 35.24 18.59 19.31
N ASP A 352 35.12 19.73 18.65
CA ASP A 352 36.18 20.73 18.54
C ASP A 352 36.34 21.58 19.81
N ARG A 353 35.60 21.26 20.88
CA ARG A 353 35.60 21.98 22.17
C ARG A 353 35.26 23.46 22.03
N ILE A 354 34.33 23.77 21.14
CA ILE A 354 33.80 25.12 20.94
C ILE A 354 32.49 25.23 21.74
N PRO A 355 32.40 26.10 22.76
CA PRO A 355 31.16 26.35 23.48
C PRO A 355 30.22 27.25 22.70
N VAL A 356 28.93 27.26 23.06
CA VAL A 356 27.90 28.12 22.43
C VAL A 356 28.25 29.60 22.53
N VAL A 357 28.66 30.06 23.72
CA VAL A 357 29.18 31.40 23.94
C VAL A 357 30.68 31.37 23.69
N VAL A 358 31.13 31.96 22.59
CA VAL A 358 32.53 31.90 22.13
C VAL A 358 33.52 32.44 23.16
N GLU A 359 33.09 33.40 23.98
CA GLU A 359 33.93 34.06 24.98
C GLU A 359 34.11 33.25 26.28
N SER A 360 33.18 32.35 26.60
CA SER A 360 33.30 31.48 27.77
C SER A 360 34.04 30.22 27.35
N GLY A 361 35.34 30.11 27.63
CA GLY A 361 36.13 28.93 27.25
C GLY A 361 35.48 27.59 27.62
N TRP A 362 35.87 26.51 26.93
CA TRP A 362 35.29 25.18 27.13
C TRP A 362 35.47 24.66 28.57
N VAL A 363 34.36 24.27 29.20
CA VAL A 363 34.36 23.63 30.52
C VAL A 363 34.33 22.12 30.33
N GLU A 364 35.32 21.40 30.87
CA GLU A 364 35.31 19.93 30.85
C GLU A 364 34.19 19.39 31.76
N SER A 365 33.57 18.28 31.36
CA SER A 365 32.55 17.60 32.16
C SER A 365 33.17 16.54 33.06
N ASP A 366 32.53 16.25 34.19
CA ASP A 366 32.95 15.18 35.11
C ASP A 366 32.82 13.78 34.46
N ASP A 367 31.91 13.63 33.49
CA ASP A 367 31.80 12.44 32.65
C ASP A 367 32.37 12.72 31.25
N LEU A 368 33.43 11.98 30.89
CA LEU A 368 34.16 12.02 29.62
C LEU A 368 33.27 11.89 28.37
N LYS A 369 32.05 11.36 28.50
CA LYS A 369 31.10 11.20 27.38
C LYS A 369 30.03 12.28 27.32
N SER A 370 29.97 13.19 28.28
CA SER A 370 28.93 14.20 28.41
C SER A 370 29.46 15.60 28.12
N ILE A 371 28.63 16.44 27.52
CA ILE A 371 28.95 17.85 27.32
C ILE A 371 28.50 18.62 28.57
N HIS A 372 29.41 19.36 29.20
CA HIS A 372 29.08 20.16 30.38
C HIS A 372 27.95 21.17 30.06
N PRO A 373 26.88 21.29 30.88
CA PRO A 373 25.72 22.13 30.58
C PRO A 373 26.06 23.58 30.22
N ARG A 374 27.07 24.17 30.87
CA ARG A 374 27.53 25.55 30.57
C ARG A 374 28.00 25.75 29.13
N ASN A 375 28.55 24.73 28.47
CA ASN A 375 29.00 24.84 27.08
C ASN A 375 27.82 24.88 26.10
N ARG A 376 26.60 24.58 26.58
CA ARG A 376 25.36 24.45 25.80
C ARG A 376 24.36 25.58 26.08
N CYS A 377 24.72 26.56 26.91
CA CYS A 377 23.87 27.71 27.22
C CYS A 377 24.36 28.94 26.46
N GLY A 378 23.43 29.78 26.01
CA GLY A 378 23.73 31.04 25.32
C GLY A 378 22.47 31.81 24.98
N SER A 379 22.63 32.99 24.39
CA SER A 379 21.53 33.76 23.81
C SER A 379 20.93 33.04 22.58
N PRO A 380 19.70 33.38 22.17
CA PRO A 380 19.06 32.76 21.00
C PRO A 380 19.91 32.84 19.72
N GLN A 381 20.63 33.94 19.54
CA GLN A 381 21.48 34.17 18.37
C GLN A 381 22.74 33.31 18.39
N GLU A 382 23.37 33.17 19.57
CA GLU A 382 24.55 32.31 19.76
C GLU A 382 24.16 30.84 19.53
N ILE A 383 23.02 30.40 20.09
CA ILE A 383 22.49 29.05 19.90
C ILE A 383 22.15 28.79 18.43
N ALA A 384 21.47 29.72 17.75
CA ALA A 384 21.17 29.59 16.33
C ALA A 384 22.47 29.46 15.50
N THR A 385 23.48 30.27 15.80
CA THR A 385 24.80 30.23 15.15
C THR A 385 25.52 28.93 15.42
N TYR A 386 25.37 28.38 16.63
CA TYR A 386 25.95 27.10 17.02
C TYR A 386 25.45 25.94 16.14
N CYS A 387 24.17 25.94 15.74
CA CYS A 387 23.59 24.92 14.86
C CYS A 387 23.80 25.15 13.35
N VAL A 388 24.49 26.23 12.95
CA VAL A 388 24.80 26.50 11.54
C VAL A 388 26.12 25.83 11.14
N GLN A 389 26.08 25.06 10.05
CA GLN A 389 27.30 24.52 9.43
C GLN A 389 28.11 25.62 8.72
N PRO A 390 29.45 25.64 8.87
CA PRO A 390 30.31 26.56 8.14
C PRO A 390 30.38 26.15 6.66
N GLY A 391 29.97 27.05 5.76
CA GLY A 391 30.09 26.88 4.31
C GLY A 391 28.78 27.01 3.54
N HIS A 392 28.85 27.61 2.35
CA HIS A 392 27.74 27.76 1.39
C HIS A 392 27.43 26.42 0.71
N ALA A 393 27.23 25.34 1.46
CA ALA A 393 26.76 24.09 0.91
C ALA A 393 25.39 24.36 0.27
N ARG A 394 25.37 24.40 -1.07
CA ARG A 394 24.16 24.58 -1.88
C ARG A 394 23.16 23.52 -1.44
N ARG A 395 22.17 23.92 -0.62
CA ARG A 395 21.16 22.99 -0.11
C ARG A 395 20.34 22.51 -1.30
N SER A 396 20.57 21.26 -1.70
CA SER A 396 19.64 20.56 -2.57
C SER A 396 18.28 20.54 -1.86
N HIS A 397 17.23 20.90 -2.59
CA HIS A 397 15.86 20.78 -2.09
C HIS A 397 15.50 19.33 -1.74
N TRP A 398 16.11 18.38 -2.44
CA TRP A 398 15.92 16.95 -2.22
C TRP A 398 16.89 16.41 -1.18
N ALA A 399 16.38 15.63 -0.25
CA ALA A 399 17.22 14.88 0.68
C ALA A 399 18.16 13.92 -0.08
N PRO A 400 19.40 13.73 0.40
CA PRO A 400 20.36 12.82 -0.23
C PRO A 400 19.79 11.42 -0.46
N GLY A 401 19.95 10.90 -1.69
CA GLY A 401 19.53 9.55 -2.05
C GLY A 401 18.01 9.31 -2.02
N MET A 402 17.18 10.35 -2.01
CA MET A 402 15.71 10.18 -1.98
C MET A 402 15.20 9.38 -3.19
N PHE A 403 15.63 9.72 -4.40
CA PHE A 403 15.22 9.01 -5.62
C PHE A 403 15.67 7.54 -5.64
N THR A 404 16.86 7.24 -5.13
CA THR A 404 17.33 5.85 -5.00
C THR A 404 16.41 5.06 -4.06
N ARG A 405 16.02 5.64 -2.93
CA ARG A 405 15.05 5.02 -2.00
C ARG A 405 13.69 4.82 -2.66
N MET A 406 13.20 5.81 -3.42
CA MET A 406 11.96 5.69 -4.18
C MET A 406 12.02 4.53 -5.18
N VAL A 407 13.09 4.44 -5.99
CA VAL A 407 13.26 3.35 -6.98
C VAL A 407 13.28 1.98 -6.30
N ILE A 408 14.03 1.80 -5.21
CA ILE A 408 14.07 0.53 -4.48
C ILE A 408 12.68 0.17 -3.93
N ALA A 409 11.98 1.15 -3.33
CA ALA A 409 10.62 0.94 -2.83
C ALA A 409 9.64 0.58 -3.95
N SER A 410 9.76 1.19 -5.13
CA SER A 410 8.96 0.86 -6.31
C SER A 410 9.25 -0.55 -6.80
N CYS A 411 10.52 -0.95 -6.91
CA CYS A 411 10.89 -2.30 -7.32
C CYS A 411 10.33 -3.37 -6.37
N ALA A 412 10.48 -3.17 -5.05
CA ALA A 412 9.96 -4.11 -4.05
C ALA A 412 8.43 -4.23 -4.12
N SER A 413 7.74 -3.10 -4.27
CA SER A 413 6.28 -3.06 -4.35
C SER A 413 5.74 -3.69 -5.63
N LEU A 414 6.35 -3.37 -6.78
CA LEU A 414 5.98 -3.95 -8.07
C LEU A 414 6.27 -5.46 -8.11
N ALA A 415 7.38 -5.92 -7.52
CA ALA A 415 7.67 -7.35 -7.43
C ALA A 415 6.61 -8.11 -6.61
N LEU A 416 6.18 -7.53 -5.47
CA LEU A 416 5.08 -8.09 -4.68
C LEU A 416 3.79 -8.17 -5.50
N GLN A 417 3.35 -7.04 -6.05
CA GLN A 417 2.09 -6.97 -6.79
C GLN A 417 2.10 -7.87 -8.04
N CYS A 418 3.15 -7.78 -8.86
CA CYS A 418 3.27 -8.57 -10.08
C CYS A 418 3.36 -10.07 -9.74
N GLY A 419 3.99 -10.45 -8.63
CA GLY A 419 4.03 -11.84 -8.20
C GLY A 419 2.65 -12.38 -7.81
N THR A 420 1.90 -11.65 -6.99
CA THR A 420 0.60 -12.12 -6.48
C THR A 420 -0.51 -12.03 -7.54
N ILE A 421 -0.66 -10.87 -8.19
CA ILE A 421 -1.67 -10.67 -9.23
C ILE A 421 -1.28 -11.42 -10.51
N GLY A 422 0.01 -11.46 -10.85
CA GLY A 422 0.51 -12.24 -11.98
C GLY A 422 0.31 -13.74 -11.78
N GLY A 423 0.47 -14.25 -10.54
CA GLY A 423 0.14 -15.63 -10.20
C GLY A 423 -1.33 -15.95 -10.47
N ALA A 424 -2.25 -15.11 -10.00
CA ALA A 424 -3.69 -15.26 -10.28
C ALA A 424 -4.02 -15.18 -11.78
N PHE A 425 -3.42 -14.23 -12.50
CA PHE A 425 -3.57 -14.09 -13.95
C PHE A 425 -3.07 -15.34 -14.69
N MET A 426 -1.91 -15.88 -14.34
CA MET A 426 -1.38 -17.09 -14.96
C MET A 426 -2.32 -18.27 -14.77
N THR A 427 -2.85 -18.47 -13.57
CA THR A 427 -3.80 -19.57 -13.31
C THR A 427 -5.03 -19.48 -14.21
N GLU A 428 -5.65 -18.30 -14.34
CA GLU A 428 -6.83 -18.11 -15.20
C GLU A 428 -6.52 -18.14 -16.70
N TRP A 429 -5.30 -17.80 -17.11
CA TRP A 429 -4.93 -17.80 -18.53
C TRP A 429 -4.91 -19.22 -19.13
N PHE A 430 -4.61 -20.22 -18.30
CA PHE A 430 -4.41 -21.60 -18.72
C PHE A 430 -5.60 -22.53 -18.43
N ILE A 431 -6.75 -22.01 -17.98
CA ILE A 431 -7.93 -22.81 -17.60
C ILE A 431 -9.21 -22.27 -18.28
N PRO A 432 -10.10 -23.14 -18.83
CA PRO A 432 -9.84 -24.30 -19.69
C PRO A 432 -9.48 -23.86 -21.12
N THR A 433 -10.08 -22.76 -21.58
CA THR A 433 -9.80 -22.19 -22.91
C THR A 433 -8.56 -21.30 -22.81
N ILE A 434 -7.43 -21.81 -23.29
CA ILE A 434 -6.15 -21.09 -23.23
C ILE A 434 -6.27 -19.72 -23.90
N GLY A 435 -5.94 -18.67 -23.14
CA GLY A 435 -5.90 -17.31 -23.64
C GLY A 435 -6.49 -16.29 -22.68
N LEU A 436 -6.86 -15.14 -23.24
CA LEU A 436 -7.40 -14.03 -22.49
C LEU A 436 -8.93 -14.14 -22.44
N GLY A 437 -9.45 -14.64 -21.32
CA GLY A 437 -10.88 -14.66 -21.00
C GLY A 437 -11.30 -13.48 -20.12
N CYS A 438 -12.57 -13.42 -19.72
CA CYS A 438 -13.09 -12.35 -18.84
C CYS A 438 -12.39 -12.32 -17.47
N ARG A 439 -12.09 -13.51 -16.89
CA ARG A 439 -11.47 -13.65 -15.56
C ARG A 439 -10.02 -13.16 -15.56
N SER A 440 -9.18 -13.73 -16.44
CA SER A 440 -7.79 -13.32 -16.62
C SER A 440 -7.67 -11.83 -17.00
N LEU A 441 -8.54 -11.32 -17.88
CA LEU A 441 -8.57 -9.90 -18.22
C LEU A 441 -8.91 -9.02 -17.01
N SER A 442 -9.84 -9.46 -16.15
CA SER A 442 -10.21 -8.70 -14.95
C SER A 442 -9.03 -8.54 -13.99
N TYR A 443 -8.23 -9.60 -13.77
CA TYR A 443 -7.01 -9.53 -12.97
C TYR A 443 -5.91 -8.67 -13.63
N LEU A 444 -5.76 -8.77 -14.96
CA LEU A 444 -4.82 -7.95 -15.71
C LEU A 444 -5.17 -6.45 -15.61
N ILE A 445 -6.45 -6.09 -15.77
CA ILE A 445 -6.95 -4.73 -15.61
C ILE A 445 -6.70 -4.26 -14.18
N TYR A 446 -7.03 -5.06 -13.17
CA TYR A 446 -6.81 -4.71 -11.76
C TYR A 446 -5.34 -4.41 -11.46
N GLY A 447 -4.43 -5.27 -11.93
CA GLY A 447 -2.99 -5.10 -11.76
C GLY A 447 -2.45 -3.87 -12.51
N ALA A 448 -2.84 -3.68 -13.77
CA ALA A 448 -2.41 -2.55 -14.58
C ALA A 448 -2.90 -1.21 -13.99
N LEU A 449 -4.17 -1.13 -13.61
CA LEU A 449 -4.73 0.06 -12.96
C LEU A 449 -4.05 0.36 -11.63
N SER A 450 -3.73 -0.66 -10.82
CA SER A 450 -2.98 -0.46 -9.58
C SER A 450 -1.62 0.24 -9.82
N ILE A 451 -0.89 -0.15 -10.87
CA ILE A 451 0.39 0.46 -11.24
C ILE A 451 0.18 1.90 -11.71
N VAL A 452 -0.84 2.15 -12.55
CA VAL A 452 -1.18 3.50 -13.02
C VAL A 452 -1.53 4.41 -11.85
N ILE A 453 -2.36 3.95 -10.91
CA ILE A 453 -2.75 4.70 -9.70
C ILE A 453 -1.50 5.08 -8.89
N TRP A 454 -0.62 4.11 -8.62
CA TRP A 454 0.63 4.36 -7.92
C TRP A 454 1.50 5.40 -8.64
N MET A 455 1.69 5.27 -9.95
CA MET A 455 2.45 6.23 -10.76
C MET A 455 1.86 7.64 -10.71
N MET A 456 0.55 7.77 -10.82
CA MET A 456 -0.14 9.07 -10.77
C MET A 456 0.03 9.75 -9.40
N LEU A 457 -0.14 8.99 -8.31
CA LEU A 457 -0.04 9.51 -6.95
C LEU A 457 1.41 9.85 -6.57
N LEU A 458 2.37 9.01 -6.93
CA LEU A 458 3.79 9.30 -6.72
C LEU A 458 4.22 10.55 -7.52
N THR A 459 3.86 10.62 -8.80
CA THR A 459 4.19 11.78 -9.65
C THR A 459 3.53 13.05 -9.12
N SER A 460 2.29 12.96 -8.65
CA SER A 460 1.61 14.07 -7.97
C SER A 460 2.39 14.59 -6.76
N SER A 461 2.91 13.71 -5.90
CA SER A 461 3.72 14.11 -4.74
C SER A 461 5.02 14.80 -5.16
N ILE A 462 5.73 14.26 -6.15
CA ILE A 462 6.97 14.87 -6.69
C ILE A 462 6.69 16.28 -7.21
N LEU A 463 5.60 16.46 -7.96
CA LEU A 463 5.21 17.75 -8.52
C LEU A 463 4.75 18.74 -7.45
N ALA A 464 4.01 18.28 -6.43
CA ALA A 464 3.60 19.10 -5.29
C ALA A 464 4.83 19.62 -4.53
N HIS A 465 5.77 18.73 -4.22
CA HIS A 465 7.02 19.09 -3.54
C HIS A 465 7.91 20.02 -4.38
N TYR A 466 8.00 19.76 -5.69
CA TYR A 466 8.66 20.69 -6.63
C TYR A 466 7.98 22.06 -6.59
N SER A 467 6.65 22.15 -6.65
CA SER A 467 5.96 23.43 -6.63
C SER A 467 6.21 24.20 -5.33
N ALA A 468 6.22 23.52 -4.17
CA ALA A 468 6.50 24.11 -2.86
C ALA A 468 7.87 24.79 -2.82
N ALA A 469 8.89 24.16 -3.41
CA ALA A 469 10.25 24.68 -3.49
C ALA A 469 10.34 26.04 -4.20
N TYR A 470 9.50 26.24 -5.23
CA TYR A 470 9.59 27.37 -6.16
C TYR A 470 8.50 28.42 -5.95
N SER A 471 7.55 28.24 -5.03
CA SER A 471 6.47 29.20 -4.75
C SER A 471 6.95 30.61 -4.38
N CYS A 472 8.12 30.77 -3.76
CA CYS A 472 8.71 32.10 -3.50
C CYS A 472 9.13 32.86 -4.77
N ARG A 473 9.31 32.17 -5.90
CA ARG A 473 9.60 32.77 -7.21
C ARG A 473 8.42 32.42 -8.11
N ALA A 474 7.38 33.24 -8.13
CA ALA A 474 6.07 33.05 -8.78
C ALA A 474 6.07 32.60 -10.26
N SER A 475 6.73 31.49 -10.56
CA SER A 475 7.03 31.00 -11.90
C SER A 475 5.82 30.26 -12.44
N LEU A 476 5.57 30.42 -13.74
CA LEU A 476 4.52 29.70 -14.45
C LEU A 476 4.70 28.18 -14.28
N SER A 477 5.94 27.69 -14.31
CA SER A 477 6.26 26.27 -14.16
C SER A 477 5.79 25.68 -12.82
N ALA A 478 5.96 26.40 -11.72
CA ALA A 478 5.53 25.94 -10.39
C ALA A 478 4.00 25.85 -10.28
N ARG A 479 3.29 26.83 -10.86
CA ARG A 479 1.81 26.82 -10.89
C ARG A 479 1.26 25.68 -11.75
N VAL A 480 1.86 25.45 -12.92
CA VAL A 480 1.48 24.33 -13.80
C VAL A 480 1.75 22.99 -13.12
N ALA A 481 2.92 22.84 -12.47
CA ALA A 481 3.24 21.63 -11.71
C ALA A 481 2.25 21.37 -10.57
N LEU A 482 1.85 22.41 -9.83
CA LEU A 482 0.86 22.29 -8.76
C LEU A 482 -0.53 21.91 -9.30
N ALA A 483 -0.99 22.58 -10.37
CA ALA A 483 -2.26 22.25 -11.01
C ALA A 483 -2.29 20.81 -11.54
N PHE A 484 -1.20 20.37 -12.19
CA PHE A 484 -1.07 19.01 -12.69
C PHE A 484 -0.98 17.98 -11.55
N SER A 485 -0.30 18.32 -10.45
CA SER A 485 -0.28 17.51 -9.23
C SER A 485 -1.69 17.29 -8.68
N HIS A 486 -2.51 18.35 -8.58
CA HIS A 486 -3.89 18.24 -8.12
C HIS A 486 -4.75 17.36 -9.05
N LEU A 487 -4.58 17.50 -10.36
CA LEU A 487 -5.30 16.69 -11.35
C LEU A 487 -4.94 15.21 -11.23
N LEU A 488 -3.64 14.88 -11.24
CA LEU A 488 -3.15 13.50 -11.11
C LEU A 488 -3.64 12.85 -9.82
N ARG A 489 -3.64 13.59 -8.71
CA ARG A 489 -4.12 13.06 -7.43
C ARG A 489 -5.61 12.76 -7.42
N ARG A 490 -6.43 13.69 -7.93
CA ARG A 490 -7.88 13.50 -8.00
C ARG A 490 -8.20 12.29 -8.88
N MET A 491 -7.59 12.22 -10.05
CA MET A 491 -7.76 11.09 -10.98
C MET A 491 -7.25 9.78 -10.39
N GLY A 492 -6.09 9.77 -9.74
CA GLY A 492 -5.52 8.60 -9.07
C GLY A 492 -6.43 8.05 -7.97
N LYS A 493 -7.03 8.92 -7.15
CA LYS A 493 -8.01 8.50 -6.13
C LYS A 493 -9.31 7.98 -6.74
N LEU A 494 -9.83 8.64 -7.78
CA LEU A 494 -11.04 8.17 -8.49
C LEU A 494 -10.81 6.80 -9.13
N LEU A 495 -9.66 6.60 -9.77
CA LEU A 495 -9.25 5.31 -10.32
C LEU A 495 -9.08 4.27 -9.22
N ALA A 496 -8.54 4.62 -8.06
CA ALA A 496 -8.43 3.69 -6.93
C ALA A 496 -9.79 3.25 -6.39
N ILE A 497 -10.76 4.17 -6.29
CA ILE A 497 -12.14 3.82 -5.93
C ILE A 497 -12.72 2.85 -6.96
N ALA A 498 -12.60 3.18 -8.24
CA ALA A 498 -13.09 2.32 -9.32
C ALA A 498 -12.40 0.94 -9.32
N ASN A 499 -11.08 0.89 -9.14
CA ASN A 499 -10.30 -0.34 -9.14
C ASN A 499 -10.58 -1.21 -7.90
N SER A 500 -10.81 -0.58 -6.73
CA SER A 500 -11.24 -1.27 -5.52
C SER A 500 -12.65 -1.85 -5.64
N LEU A 501 -13.57 -1.15 -6.31
CA LEU A 501 -14.89 -1.69 -6.61
C LEU A 501 -14.80 -2.81 -7.64
N TRP A 502 -13.98 -2.64 -8.68
CA TRP A 502 -13.73 -3.62 -9.72
C TRP A 502 -13.27 -4.95 -9.14
N VAL A 503 -12.23 -4.96 -8.30
CA VAL A 503 -11.71 -6.22 -7.74
C VAL A 503 -12.73 -6.96 -6.87
N VAL A 504 -13.53 -6.24 -6.08
CA VAL A 504 -14.60 -6.84 -5.28
C VAL A 504 -15.71 -7.41 -6.18
N LEU A 505 -16.11 -6.67 -7.22
CA LEU A 505 -17.10 -7.14 -8.19
C LEU A 505 -16.59 -8.35 -8.97
N THR A 506 -15.33 -8.36 -9.40
CA THR A 506 -14.69 -9.51 -10.05
C THR A 506 -14.77 -10.75 -9.16
N CYS A 507 -14.50 -10.62 -7.85
CA CYS A 507 -14.65 -11.74 -6.92
C CYS A 507 -16.12 -12.20 -6.82
N ILE A 508 -17.07 -11.26 -6.69
CA ILE A 508 -18.50 -11.60 -6.61
C ILE A 508 -18.96 -12.32 -7.89
N PHE A 509 -18.56 -11.83 -9.06
CA PHE A 509 -18.87 -12.43 -10.36
C PHE A 509 -18.20 -13.79 -10.55
N ALA A 510 -16.99 -13.98 -10.02
CA ALA A 510 -16.32 -15.27 -10.04
C ALA A 510 -17.07 -16.34 -9.26
N TYR A 511 -17.72 -15.98 -8.15
CA TYR A 511 -18.45 -16.92 -7.29
C TYR A 511 -19.93 -17.09 -7.66
N SER A 512 -20.47 -16.26 -8.57
CA SER A 512 -21.89 -16.26 -8.92
C SER A 512 -22.17 -16.84 -10.31
N ASP A 513 -21.24 -17.62 -10.86
CA ASP A 513 -21.27 -18.18 -12.22
C ASP A 513 -21.49 -17.13 -13.33
N PHE A 514 -21.22 -15.86 -13.03
CA PHE A 514 -21.45 -14.75 -13.97
C PHE A 514 -20.57 -14.87 -15.21
N TYR A 515 -19.35 -15.39 -15.02
CA TYR A 515 -18.42 -15.64 -16.10
C TYR A 515 -18.74 -16.90 -16.90
N ASP A 516 -19.74 -17.70 -16.52
CA ASP A 516 -20.06 -18.96 -17.20
C ASP A 516 -21.01 -18.73 -18.38
N THR A 517 -20.48 -18.01 -19.36
CA THR A 517 -21.13 -17.68 -20.62
C THR A 517 -20.24 -18.07 -21.80
N CYS A 518 -20.83 -18.26 -22.98
CA CYS A 518 -20.09 -18.49 -24.22
C CYS A 518 -19.04 -17.41 -24.46
N PHE A 519 -19.36 -16.15 -24.15
CA PHE A 519 -18.44 -15.04 -24.29
C PHE A 519 -17.23 -15.18 -23.36
N CYS A 520 -17.47 -15.33 -22.06
CA CYS A 520 -16.40 -15.27 -21.06
C CYS A 520 -15.54 -16.52 -20.96
N ASN A 521 -16.07 -17.69 -21.33
CA ASN A 521 -15.32 -18.96 -21.37
C ASN A 521 -14.69 -19.24 -22.75
N SER A 522 -14.87 -18.36 -23.73
CA SER A 522 -14.20 -18.45 -25.03
C SER A 522 -12.94 -17.59 -25.10
N ASN A 523 -12.10 -17.84 -26.10
CA ASN A 523 -10.96 -17.00 -26.47
C ASN A 523 -11.33 -15.87 -27.46
N ILE A 524 -12.61 -15.48 -27.56
CA ILE A 524 -13.13 -14.46 -28.49
C ILE A 524 -12.41 -13.11 -28.38
N ILE A 525 -11.93 -12.76 -27.17
CA ILE A 525 -11.22 -11.48 -26.94
C ILE A 525 -9.88 -11.44 -27.72
N ARG A 526 -9.30 -12.61 -28.05
CA ARG A 526 -8.06 -12.72 -28.83
C ARG A 526 -8.28 -13.14 -30.29
N GLY A 527 -9.27 -13.98 -30.58
CA GLY A 527 -9.55 -14.51 -31.93
C GLY A 527 -10.99 -14.27 -32.34
N ASN A 528 -11.24 -13.42 -33.35
CA ASN A 528 -12.60 -12.96 -33.64
C ASN A 528 -13.43 -13.95 -34.50
N VAL A 529 -12.79 -14.86 -35.24
CA VAL A 529 -13.47 -15.76 -36.21
C VAL A 529 -13.32 -17.23 -35.83
N ASP A 530 -12.15 -17.64 -35.32
CA ASP A 530 -11.85 -19.03 -34.93
C ASP A 530 -11.96 -19.26 -33.41
N ALA A 531 -12.76 -18.44 -32.72
CA ALA A 531 -12.93 -18.61 -31.29
C ALA A 531 -13.69 -19.88 -30.94
N TYR A 532 -13.30 -20.48 -29.83
CA TYR A 532 -13.88 -21.71 -29.32
C TYR A 532 -13.97 -21.71 -27.80
N VAL A 533 -14.77 -22.63 -27.28
CA VAL A 533 -14.94 -22.89 -25.86
C VAL A 533 -14.53 -24.33 -25.57
N THR A 534 -13.61 -24.51 -24.63
CA THR A 534 -13.22 -25.83 -24.15
C THR A 534 -14.17 -26.29 -23.06
N ILE A 535 -14.80 -27.45 -23.25
CA ILE A 535 -15.79 -28.01 -22.31
C ILE A 535 -15.22 -29.25 -21.62
N ILE A 536 -14.56 -30.14 -22.38
CA ILE A 536 -13.86 -31.29 -21.84
C ILE A 536 -12.36 -31.03 -21.94
N GLU A 537 -11.68 -30.96 -20.81
CA GLU A 537 -10.23 -30.85 -20.78
C GLU A 537 -9.56 -32.18 -21.14
N THR A 538 -8.58 -32.13 -22.04
CA THR A 538 -7.70 -33.28 -22.29
C THR A 538 -6.69 -33.45 -21.17
N THR A 539 -6.12 -34.65 -21.04
CA THR A 539 -5.07 -34.92 -20.04
C THR A 539 -3.87 -33.98 -20.19
N THR A 540 -3.50 -33.60 -21.41
CA THR A 540 -2.42 -32.65 -21.69
C THR A 540 -2.78 -31.23 -21.22
N GLN A 541 -4.00 -30.76 -21.49
CA GLN A 541 -4.48 -29.46 -20.99
C GLN A 541 -4.58 -29.43 -19.48
N ALA A 542 -5.12 -30.48 -18.86
CA ALA A 542 -5.16 -30.62 -17.41
C ALA A 542 -3.76 -30.59 -16.79
N THR A 543 -2.76 -31.24 -17.42
CA THR A 543 -1.37 -31.15 -16.94
C THR A 543 -0.78 -29.75 -17.08
N LEU A 544 -1.11 -29.02 -18.14
CA LEU A 544 -0.66 -27.65 -18.35
C LEU A 544 -1.32 -26.68 -17.36
N ALA A 545 -2.63 -26.78 -17.16
CA ALA A 545 -3.41 -26.04 -16.17
C ALA A 545 -2.85 -26.27 -14.76
N LYS A 546 -2.60 -27.54 -14.40
CA LYS A 546 -1.97 -27.91 -13.13
C LYS A 546 -0.57 -27.31 -12.99
N ALA A 547 0.26 -27.37 -14.02
CA ALA A 547 1.59 -26.75 -14.00
C ALA A 547 1.53 -25.23 -13.83
N ALA A 548 0.61 -24.56 -14.55
CA ALA A 548 0.38 -23.13 -14.44
C ALA A 548 -0.12 -22.72 -13.05
N TRP A 549 -1.03 -23.52 -12.47
CA TRP A 549 -1.52 -23.33 -11.10
C TRP A 549 -0.38 -23.47 -10.07
N ILE A 550 0.43 -24.53 -10.15
CA ILE A 550 1.61 -24.70 -9.28
C ILE A 550 2.56 -23.51 -9.45
N GLY A 551 2.81 -23.08 -10.68
CA GLY A 551 3.66 -21.94 -11.00
C GLY A 551 3.12 -20.63 -10.43
N GLY A 552 1.81 -20.38 -10.57
CA GLY A 552 1.12 -19.20 -10.04
C GLY A 552 1.14 -19.16 -8.51
N LEU A 553 0.90 -20.29 -7.87
CA LEU A 553 1.00 -20.46 -6.42
C LEU A 553 2.43 -20.16 -5.93
N PHE A 554 3.43 -20.79 -6.55
CA PHE A 554 4.84 -20.58 -6.18
C PHE A 554 5.26 -19.12 -6.35
N LEU A 555 4.85 -18.48 -7.45
CA LEU A 555 5.13 -17.08 -7.73
C LEU A 555 4.52 -16.16 -6.66
N ALA A 556 3.25 -16.36 -6.31
CA ALA A 556 2.54 -15.54 -5.34
C ALA A 556 3.06 -15.74 -3.90
N CYS A 557 3.30 -16.98 -3.48
CA CYS A 557 3.87 -17.26 -2.16
C CYS A 557 5.30 -16.74 -2.05
N THR A 558 6.14 -16.98 -3.06
CA THR A 558 7.54 -16.53 -3.04
C THR A 558 7.64 -15.01 -3.01
N SER A 559 6.83 -14.29 -3.79
CA SER A 559 6.84 -12.83 -3.77
C SER A 559 6.39 -12.27 -2.42
N ALA A 560 5.34 -12.84 -1.82
CA ALA A 560 4.85 -12.44 -0.51
C ALA A 560 5.88 -12.72 0.60
N SER A 561 6.43 -13.93 0.65
CA SER A 561 7.46 -14.33 1.63
C SER A 561 8.75 -13.53 1.47
N ALA A 562 9.22 -13.31 0.24
CA ALA A 562 10.40 -12.48 -0.02
C ALA A 562 10.18 -11.03 0.44
N PHE A 563 8.99 -10.47 0.24
CA PHE A 563 8.66 -9.13 0.74
C PHE A 563 8.69 -9.08 2.28
N VAL A 564 8.07 -10.05 2.97
CA VAL A 564 8.13 -10.15 4.44
C VAL A 564 9.57 -10.28 4.94
N ALA A 565 10.37 -11.12 4.30
CA ALA A 565 11.78 -11.32 4.65
C ALA A 565 12.58 -10.02 4.47
N LEU A 566 12.39 -9.30 3.36
CA LEU A 566 13.04 -8.02 3.11
C LEU A 566 12.64 -6.96 4.16
N VAL A 567 11.36 -6.87 4.50
CA VAL A 567 10.89 -5.97 5.55
C VAL A 567 11.55 -6.31 6.90
N SER A 568 11.55 -7.58 7.28
CA SER A 568 12.14 -8.05 8.55
C SER A 568 13.64 -7.78 8.61
N LEU A 569 14.38 -8.10 7.54
CA LEU A 569 15.82 -7.81 7.43
C LEU A 569 16.13 -6.30 7.53
N LEU A 570 15.28 -5.45 6.95
CA LEU A 570 15.47 -4.01 7.05
C LEU A 570 15.21 -3.50 8.46
N LEU A 571 14.20 -4.04 9.16
CA LEU A 571 13.86 -3.71 10.54
C LEU A 571 14.92 -4.16 11.55
N ASP A 572 15.47 -5.36 11.42
CA ASP A 572 16.54 -5.84 12.32
C ASP A 572 17.77 -4.94 12.25
N THR A 573 18.06 -4.36 11.09
CA THR A 573 19.17 -3.40 10.96
C THR A 573 18.85 -1.99 11.51
N LEU A 574 17.65 -1.77 12.03
CA LEU A 574 17.26 -0.54 12.74
C LEU A 574 17.43 -0.67 14.26
N SER A 575 17.33 -1.89 14.81
CA SER A 575 17.45 -2.14 16.26
C SER A 575 18.91 -2.26 16.73
N THR A 576 19.83 -2.46 15.79
CA THR A 576 21.30 -2.39 15.99
C THR A 576 21.83 -1.00 15.69
#